data_AF-A0A0L6JXJ5-F1
#
_entry.id   AF-A0A0L6JXJ5-F1
#
_cell.length_a   1.000
_cell.length_b   1.000
_cell.length_c   1.000
_cell.angle_alpha   90.00
_cell.angle_beta   90.00
_cell.angle_gamma   90.00
#
_symmetry.space_group_name_H-M   'P 1'
#
loop_
_entity.id
_entity.type
_entity.pdbx_description
1 polymer ?
#
loop_
_entity_poly.entity_id
_entity_poly.type
_entity_poly.pdbx_seq_one_letter_code
_entity_poly.pdbx_strand_id
1 'polypeptide(L)'
;MNWKSTAISKSDMENLKAPKIRDITQKLDNLMSTYEEKYKYAKYLPLPAKYKLFYDLVKNKAELDLKNQPDWQDEKFIYDGEVVDNDVPGNIMYGYMGKVFDIPDMMLCAAAGAAQKKAGTSKKEWENLESYGDDPRDTKRIKQGIAIYKKRHKTILDRIFE
;
A
#
# COMPACT_ATOMS: atom_id res chain seq x y z
N MET A 1 -4.21 53.62 18.72
CA MET A 1 -4.02 52.27 18.18
C MET A 1 -3.10 51.52 19.12
N ASN A 2 -3.64 50.57 19.88
CA ASN A 2 -2.89 49.85 20.92
C ASN A 2 -2.37 48.54 20.30
N TRP A 3 -1.11 48.52 19.87
CA TRP A 3 -0.48 47.30 19.39
C TRP A 3 -0.11 46.46 20.64
N LYS A 4 -0.91 45.45 20.94
CA LYS A 4 -0.47 44.41 21.89
C LYS A 4 0.32 43.40 21.09
N SER A 5 1.63 43.41 21.27
CA SER A 5 2.50 42.30 20.85
C SER A 5 2.12 41.07 21.66
N THR A 6 1.32 40.18 21.07
CA THR A 6 1.09 38.86 21.68
C THR A 6 2.30 38.00 21.33
N ALA A 7 3.26 37.92 22.26
CA ALA A 7 4.38 36.99 22.13
C ALA A 7 3.82 35.56 22.12
N ILE A 8 4.05 34.84 21.01
CA ILE A 8 3.71 33.43 20.85
C ILE A 8 4.52 32.63 21.90
N SER A 9 3.86 31.78 22.69
CA SER A 9 4.54 31.00 23.73
C SER A 9 5.44 29.92 23.12
N LYS A 10 6.42 29.42 23.88
CA LYS A 10 7.26 28.28 23.42
C LYS A 10 6.43 27.03 23.11
N SER A 11 5.37 26.78 23.87
CA SER A 11 4.42 25.69 23.62
C SER A 11 3.63 25.91 22.33
N ASP A 12 3.25 27.14 22.02
CA ASP A 12 2.60 27.46 20.74
C ASP A 12 3.58 27.28 19.57
N MET A 13 4.86 27.64 19.75
CA MET A 13 5.92 27.38 18.76
C MET A 13 6.23 25.88 18.58
N GLU A 14 6.11 25.07 19.61
CA GLU A 14 6.23 23.61 19.51
C GLU A 14 5.03 22.97 18.80
N ASN A 15 3.81 23.49 19.03
CA ASN A 15 2.60 23.10 18.32
C ASN A 15 2.53 23.62 16.88
N LEU A 16 3.30 24.66 16.54
CA LEU A 16 3.48 25.17 15.18
C LEU A 16 4.50 24.35 14.36
N LYS A 17 5.22 23.39 14.97
CA LYS A 17 6.04 22.46 14.20
C LYS A 17 5.10 21.58 13.39
N ALA A 18 5.23 21.62 12.07
CA ALA A 18 4.52 20.73 11.17
C ALA A 18 4.57 19.29 11.71
N PRO A 19 3.46 18.53 11.66
CA PRO A 19 3.42 17.17 12.18
C PRO A 19 4.60 16.38 11.62
N LYS A 20 5.36 15.74 12.51
CA LYS A 20 6.54 14.97 12.12
C LYS A 20 6.06 13.77 11.28
N ILE A 21 6.28 13.84 9.97
CA ILE A 21 5.94 12.75 9.05
C ILE A 21 6.82 11.55 9.38
N ARG A 22 6.19 10.40 9.63
CA ARG A 22 6.86 9.18 10.07
C ARG A 22 7.40 8.39 8.87
N ASP A 23 8.67 7.98 8.95
CA ASP A 23 9.25 7.02 8.02
C ASP A 23 8.79 5.60 8.38
N ILE A 24 8.17 4.94 7.42
CA ILE A 24 7.60 3.60 7.53
C ILE A 24 8.34 2.57 6.68
N THR A 25 9.44 2.94 6.02
CA THR A 25 10.13 2.07 5.05
C THR A 25 10.45 0.71 5.64
N GLN A 26 11.21 0.68 6.75
CA GLN A 26 11.55 -0.56 7.43
C GLN A 26 10.33 -1.27 8.03
N LYS A 27 9.32 -0.50 8.48
CA LYS A 27 8.09 -1.05 9.08
C LYS A 27 7.30 -1.84 8.03
N LEU A 28 7.09 -1.27 6.85
CA LEU A 28 6.38 -1.90 5.76
C LEU A 28 7.20 -3.08 5.18
N ASP A 29 8.51 -2.94 5.06
CA ASP A 29 9.39 -4.03 4.61
C ASP A 29 9.38 -5.25 5.54
N ASN A 30 9.41 -5.01 6.85
CA ASN A 30 9.30 -6.06 7.85
C ASN A 30 7.91 -6.72 7.83
N LEU A 31 6.85 -5.93 7.65
CA LEU A 31 5.49 -6.44 7.54
C LEU A 31 5.34 -7.35 6.32
N MET A 32 5.82 -6.92 5.15
CA MET A 32 5.83 -7.73 3.92
C MET A 32 6.55 -9.06 4.14
N SER A 33 7.75 -9.02 4.72
CA SER A 33 8.55 -10.23 4.98
C SER A 33 7.86 -11.16 5.98
N THR A 34 7.22 -10.60 7.01
CA THR A 34 6.50 -11.37 8.03
C THR A 34 5.30 -12.10 7.44
N TYR A 35 4.52 -11.43 6.60
CA TYR A 35 3.34 -12.04 5.98
C TYR A 35 3.69 -12.99 4.86
N GLU A 36 4.74 -12.72 4.09
CA GLU A 36 5.27 -13.68 3.13
C GLU A 36 5.63 -14.99 3.82
N GLU A 37 6.39 -14.93 4.91
CA GLU A 37 6.75 -16.13 5.67
C GLU A 37 5.51 -16.82 6.26
N LYS A 38 4.58 -16.05 6.84
CA LYS A 38 3.30 -16.55 7.38
C LYS A 38 2.49 -17.29 6.32
N TYR A 39 2.48 -16.80 5.08
CA TYR A 39 1.67 -17.34 3.97
C TYR A 39 2.47 -18.08 2.90
N LYS A 40 3.73 -18.44 3.15
CA LYS A 40 4.59 -19.14 2.16
C LYS A 40 4.02 -20.46 1.66
N TYR A 41 3.12 -21.07 2.44
CA TYR A 41 2.42 -22.29 2.08
C TYR A 41 1.31 -22.07 1.04
N ALA A 42 0.88 -20.82 0.81
CA ALA A 42 -0.20 -20.48 -0.10
C ALA A 42 0.05 -20.95 -1.54
N LYS A 43 1.32 -21.05 -1.96
CA LYS A 43 1.70 -21.59 -3.26
C LYS A 43 1.27 -23.05 -3.50
N TYR A 44 1.07 -23.81 -2.43
CA TYR A 44 0.61 -25.21 -2.50
C TYR A 44 -0.92 -25.36 -2.41
N LEU A 45 -1.65 -24.26 -2.20
CA LEU A 45 -3.11 -24.29 -2.15
C LEU A 45 -3.71 -24.37 -3.55
N PRO A 46 -4.86 -25.04 -3.73
CA PRO A 46 -5.62 -24.95 -4.96
C PRO A 46 -6.12 -23.51 -5.19
N LEU A 47 -6.22 -23.10 -6.46
CA LEU A 47 -6.54 -21.72 -6.84
C LEU A 47 -7.77 -21.12 -6.11
N PRO A 48 -8.90 -21.82 -5.95
CA PRO A 48 -10.05 -21.25 -5.23
C PRO A 48 -9.75 -20.92 -3.76
N ALA A 49 -9.02 -21.80 -3.07
CA ALA A 49 -8.66 -21.59 -1.66
C ALA A 49 -7.65 -20.45 -1.52
N LYS A 50 -6.68 -20.39 -2.43
CA LYS A 50 -5.68 -19.31 -2.54
C LYS A 50 -6.33 -17.93 -2.72
N TYR A 51 -7.25 -17.81 -3.69
CA TYR A 51 -7.94 -16.54 -3.94
C TYR A 51 -8.88 -16.15 -2.79
N LYS A 52 -9.58 -17.11 -2.20
CA LYS A 52 -10.42 -16.85 -1.02
C LYS A 52 -9.59 -16.35 0.16
N LEU A 53 -8.47 -17.01 0.45
CA LEU A 53 -7.60 -16.63 1.56
C LEU A 53 -7.00 -15.23 1.35
N PHE A 54 -6.53 -14.92 0.13
CA PHE A 54 -6.08 -13.58 -0.22
C PHE A 54 -7.18 -12.53 -0.02
N TYR A 55 -8.38 -12.78 -0.57
CA TYR A 55 -9.52 -11.87 -0.43
C TYR A 55 -9.88 -11.61 1.04
N ASP A 56 -9.92 -12.66 1.87
CA ASP A 56 -10.24 -12.54 3.29
C ASP A 56 -9.20 -11.71 4.07
N LEU A 57 -7.96 -11.64 3.56
CA LEU A 57 -6.86 -10.92 4.17
C LEU A 57 -6.86 -9.42 3.83
N VAL A 58 -7.34 -9.05 2.64
CA VAL A 58 -7.20 -7.69 2.08
C VAL A 58 -8.50 -6.91 1.94
N LYS A 59 -9.66 -7.55 2.15
CA LYS A 59 -10.97 -6.86 2.10
C LYS A 59 -11.06 -5.75 3.16
N ASN A 60 -11.96 -4.79 2.95
CA ASN A 60 -12.21 -3.70 3.90
C ASN A 60 -12.38 -4.22 5.35
N LYS A 61 -11.65 -3.62 6.29
CA LYS A 61 -11.53 -3.98 7.71
C LYS A 61 -10.85 -5.33 8.01
N ALA A 62 -10.16 -5.93 7.04
CA ALA A 62 -9.34 -7.12 7.27
C ALA A 62 -7.96 -6.79 7.84
N GLU A 63 -7.17 -7.84 8.10
CA GLU A 63 -5.85 -7.76 8.74
C GLU A 63 -4.87 -6.85 7.96
N LEU A 64 -4.91 -6.93 6.62
CA LEU A 64 -4.03 -6.13 5.75
C LEU A 64 -4.67 -4.86 5.18
N ASP A 65 -5.87 -4.51 5.64
CA ASP A 65 -6.42 -3.19 5.37
C ASP A 65 -5.75 -2.16 6.29
N LEU A 66 -4.51 -1.81 5.96
CA LEU A 66 -3.61 -1.07 6.84
C LEU A 66 -4.20 0.27 7.26
N LYS A 67 -4.94 0.96 6.38
CA LYS A 67 -5.58 2.24 6.70
C LYS A 67 -6.53 2.16 7.90
N ASN A 68 -7.12 1.00 8.14
CA ASN A 68 -7.99 0.74 9.28
C ASN A 68 -7.25 0.23 10.54
N GLN A 69 -5.92 0.12 10.50
CA GLN A 69 -5.09 -0.29 11.63
C GLN A 69 -4.53 0.93 12.37
N PRO A 70 -4.48 0.95 13.73
CA PRO A 70 -4.08 2.14 14.52
C PRO A 70 -2.73 2.72 14.13
N ASP A 71 -1.83 1.84 13.71
CA ASP A 71 -0.42 2.09 13.44
C ASP A 71 -0.14 2.74 12.07
N TRP A 72 -1.19 3.08 11.32
CA TRP A 72 -1.16 3.51 9.91
C TRP A 72 -2.19 4.63 9.61
N GLN A 73 -2.61 5.37 10.64
CA GLN A 73 -3.65 6.40 10.51
C GLN A 73 -3.09 7.82 10.23
N ASP A 74 -1.77 7.98 10.15
CA ASP A 74 -1.16 9.27 9.81
C ASP A 74 -1.59 9.70 8.39
N GLU A 75 -1.81 11.00 8.16
CA GLU A 75 -2.25 11.52 6.85
C GLU A 75 -1.22 11.28 5.73
N LYS A 76 0.06 11.28 6.11
CA LYS A 76 1.21 11.09 5.23
C LYS A 76 2.30 10.28 5.91
N PHE A 77 3.11 9.64 5.09
CA PHE A 77 4.28 8.89 5.52
C PHE A 77 5.51 9.24 4.69
N ILE A 78 6.69 8.83 5.15
CA ILE A 78 7.87 8.69 4.31
C ILE A 78 8.04 7.20 3.97
N TYR A 79 8.14 6.88 2.69
CA TYR A 79 8.46 5.53 2.22
C TYR A 79 9.55 5.61 1.14
N ASP A 80 10.68 4.95 1.38
CA ASP A 80 11.84 4.96 0.49
C ASP A 80 12.32 6.39 0.13
N GLY A 81 12.32 7.28 1.12
CA GLY A 81 12.69 8.68 0.97
C GLY A 81 11.62 9.59 0.32
N GLU A 82 10.48 9.05 -0.11
CA GLU A 82 9.37 9.80 -0.71
C GLU A 82 8.29 10.12 0.34
N VAL A 83 7.75 11.35 0.35
CA VAL A 83 6.54 11.67 1.12
C VAL A 83 5.32 11.15 0.36
N VAL A 84 4.59 10.21 0.97
CA VAL A 84 3.47 9.49 0.36
C VAL A 84 2.17 9.67 1.15
N ASP A 85 1.03 9.54 0.46
CA ASP A 85 -0.31 9.57 1.06
C ASP A 85 -0.58 8.31 1.90
N ASN A 86 -1.61 8.36 2.75
CA ASN A 86 -1.89 7.30 3.74
C ASN A 86 -2.36 5.96 3.18
N ASP A 87 -2.81 5.92 1.92
CA ASP A 87 -3.24 4.71 1.21
C ASP A 87 -2.06 3.92 0.64
N VAL A 88 -0.92 4.58 0.37
CA VAL A 88 0.26 3.99 -0.24
C VAL A 88 0.75 2.72 0.45
N PRO A 89 0.86 2.63 1.80
CA PRO A 89 1.31 1.41 2.45
C PRO A 89 0.40 0.22 2.18
N GLY A 90 -0.92 0.44 2.19
CA GLY A 90 -1.92 -0.57 1.88
C GLY A 90 -1.82 -1.05 0.44
N ASN A 91 -1.69 -0.12 -0.52
CA ASN A 91 -1.58 -0.45 -1.94
C ASN A 91 -0.29 -1.23 -2.27
N ILE A 92 0.84 -0.85 -1.68
CA ILE A 92 2.10 -1.60 -1.80
C ILE A 92 1.96 -3.00 -1.19
N MET A 93 1.40 -3.10 0.01
CA MET A 93 1.19 -4.39 0.70
C MET A 93 0.27 -5.32 -0.10
N TYR A 94 -0.83 -4.78 -0.67
CA TYR A 94 -1.75 -5.51 -1.52
C TYR A 94 -1.05 -6.11 -2.75
N GLY A 95 -0.28 -5.29 -3.46
CA GLY A 95 0.49 -5.74 -4.63
C GLY A 95 1.52 -6.80 -4.28
N TYR A 96 2.26 -6.62 -3.18
CA TYR A 96 3.25 -7.57 -2.70
C TYR A 96 2.61 -8.92 -2.33
N MET A 97 1.58 -8.90 -1.49
CA MET A 97 0.89 -10.10 -1.05
C MET A 97 0.17 -10.81 -2.19
N GLY A 98 -0.34 -10.07 -3.18
CA GLY A 98 -0.88 -10.67 -4.39
C GLY A 98 0.12 -11.61 -5.05
N LYS A 99 1.41 -11.28 -5.04
CA LYS A 99 2.47 -12.15 -5.59
C LYS A 99 2.83 -13.32 -4.69
N VAL A 100 2.82 -13.15 -3.37
CA VAL A 100 2.95 -14.26 -2.41
C VAL A 100 1.88 -15.35 -2.67
N PHE A 101 0.70 -14.93 -3.11
CA PHE A 101 -0.41 -15.80 -3.47
C PHE A 101 -0.43 -16.22 -4.96
N ASP A 102 0.63 -15.99 -5.74
CA ASP A 102 0.71 -16.25 -7.19
C ASP A 102 -0.42 -15.65 -8.03
N ILE A 103 -1.01 -14.53 -7.59
CA ILE A 103 -2.08 -13.87 -8.34
C ILE A 103 -1.44 -13.14 -9.54
N PRO A 104 -2.01 -13.27 -10.75
CA PRO A 104 -1.54 -12.52 -11.91
C PRO A 104 -1.66 -11.01 -11.70
N ASP A 105 -0.66 -10.26 -12.17
CA ASP A 105 -0.56 -8.80 -11.97
C ASP A 105 -1.83 -8.07 -12.47
N MET A 106 -2.34 -8.46 -13.66
CA MET A 106 -3.56 -7.90 -14.23
C MET A 106 -4.78 -8.16 -13.34
N MET A 107 -4.88 -9.34 -12.70
CA MET A 107 -6.00 -9.65 -11.80
C MET A 107 -5.96 -8.80 -10.53
N LEU A 108 -4.77 -8.49 -10.01
CA LEU A 108 -4.62 -7.60 -8.85
C LEU A 108 -5.11 -6.18 -9.18
N CYS A 109 -4.64 -5.60 -10.28
CA CYS A 109 -5.07 -4.26 -10.69
C CYS A 109 -6.58 -4.22 -11.01
N ALA A 110 -7.11 -5.23 -11.71
CA ALA A 110 -8.53 -5.31 -12.02
C ALA A 110 -9.41 -5.46 -10.77
N ALA A 111 -8.98 -6.24 -9.77
CA ALA A 111 -9.70 -6.41 -8.52
C ALA A 111 -9.72 -5.13 -7.67
N ALA A 112 -8.61 -4.38 -7.64
CA ALA A 112 -8.55 -3.07 -6.97
C ALA A 112 -9.50 -2.06 -7.63
N GLY A 113 -9.47 -1.92 -8.96
CA GLY A 113 -10.39 -1.05 -9.68
C GLY A 113 -11.85 -1.46 -9.54
N ALA A 114 -12.16 -2.77 -9.53
CA ALA A 114 -13.50 -3.25 -9.23
C ALA A 114 -13.96 -2.88 -7.82
N ALA A 115 -13.07 -2.92 -6.82
CA ALA A 115 -13.36 -2.51 -5.46
C ALA A 115 -13.62 -0.98 -5.36
N GLN A 116 -12.81 -0.17 -6.04
CA GLN A 116 -12.98 1.29 -6.06
C GLN A 116 -14.28 1.72 -6.77
N LYS A 117 -14.63 1.05 -7.88
CA LYS A 117 -15.93 1.19 -8.54
C LYS A 117 -17.08 0.85 -7.61
N LYS A 118 -17.00 -0.29 -6.90
CA LYS A 118 -18.01 -0.72 -5.93
C LYS A 118 -18.16 0.28 -4.77
N ALA A 119 -17.08 0.94 -4.36
CA ALA A 119 -17.10 1.99 -3.34
C ALA A 119 -17.69 3.32 -3.84
N GLY A 120 -17.92 3.47 -5.16
CA GLY A 120 -18.44 4.69 -5.76
C GLY A 120 -17.42 5.83 -5.85
N THR A 121 -16.12 5.52 -5.70
CA THR A 121 -15.03 6.51 -5.70
C THR A 121 -14.19 6.49 -6.97
N SER A 122 -14.40 5.51 -7.86
CA SER A 122 -13.80 5.49 -9.21
C SER A 122 -14.33 6.65 -10.05
N LYS A 123 -13.45 7.29 -10.82
CA LYS A 123 -13.81 8.31 -11.82
C LYS A 123 -13.86 7.72 -13.22
N LYS A 124 -14.65 8.34 -14.10
CA LYS A 124 -14.87 7.86 -15.47
C LYS A 124 -13.57 7.82 -16.28
N GLU A 125 -12.70 8.81 -16.11
CA GLU A 125 -11.39 8.87 -16.77
C GLU A 125 -10.44 7.74 -16.37
N TRP A 126 -10.70 7.06 -15.24
CA TRP A 126 -9.90 5.94 -14.76
C TRP A 126 -10.37 4.59 -15.32
N GLU A 127 -11.48 4.53 -16.04
CA GLU A 127 -12.02 3.32 -16.65
C GLU A 127 -11.29 2.93 -17.96
N ASN A 128 -9.97 2.81 -17.87
CA ASN A 128 -9.09 2.46 -18.98
C ASN A 128 -8.23 1.22 -18.62
N LEU A 129 -7.48 0.71 -19.60
CA LEU A 129 -6.65 -0.49 -19.41
C LEU A 129 -5.41 -0.25 -18.55
N GLU A 130 -5.02 1.00 -18.29
CA GLU A 130 -3.83 1.32 -17.50
C GLU A 130 -4.12 1.30 -16.00
N SER A 131 -5.27 1.86 -15.60
CA SER A 131 -5.73 1.98 -14.21
C SER A 131 -6.85 1.02 -13.83
N TYR A 132 -7.47 0.32 -14.78
CA TYR A 132 -8.51 -0.70 -14.53
C TYR A 132 -9.75 -0.20 -13.76
N GLY A 133 -9.99 1.11 -13.73
CA GLY A 133 -11.03 1.73 -12.90
C GLY A 133 -10.60 2.04 -11.47
N ASP A 134 -9.30 2.02 -11.18
CA ASP A 134 -8.71 2.44 -9.90
C ASP A 134 -8.07 3.84 -10.02
N ASP A 135 -7.71 4.50 -8.90
CA ASP A 135 -6.91 5.72 -8.98
C ASP A 135 -5.56 5.36 -9.63
N PRO A 136 -5.11 6.07 -10.68
CA PRO A 136 -3.82 5.79 -11.33
C PRO A 136 -2.63 5.79 -10.37
N ARG A 137 -2.71 6.54 -9.26
CA ARG A 137 -1.70 6.53 -8.19
C ARG A 137 -1.74 5.21 -7.43
N ASP A 138 -2.92 4.73 -7.05
CA ASP A 138 -3.12 3.47 -6.35
C ASP A 138 -2.63 2.29 -7.19
N THR A 139 -3.00 2.28 -8.48
CA THR A 139 -2.49 1.29 -9.44
C THR A 139 -0.96 1.28 -9.53
N LYS A 140 -0.31 2.46 -9.52
CA LYS A 140 1.16 2.56 -9.51
C LYS A 140 1.76 1.97 -8.24
N ARG A 141 1.15 2.20 -7.06
CA ARG A 141 1.62 1.64 -5.78
C ARG A 141 1.41 0.14 -5.67
N ILE A 142 0.31 -0.39 -6.23
CA ILE A 142 0.12 -1.84 -6.39
C ILE A 142 1.25 -2.44 -7.25
N LYS A 143 1.54 -1.82 -8.40
CA LYS A 143 2.65 -2.24 -9.27
C LYS A 143 4.01 -2.13 -8.57
N GLN A 144 4.21 -1.13 -7.70
CA GLN A 144 5.41 -1.01 -6.86
C GLN A 144 5.55 -2.21 -5.91
N GLY A 145 4.49 -2.62 -5.21
CA GLY A 145 4.48 -3.83 -4.37
C GLY A 145 4.84 -5.11 -5.15
N ILE A 146 4.26 -5.27 -6.34
CA ILE A 146 4.59 -6.37 -7.25
C ILE A 146 6.08 -6.36 -7.63
N ALA A 147 6.62 -5.18 -7.97
CA ALA A 147 8.02 -5.02 -8.35
C ALA A 147 8.98 -5.34 -7.19
N ILE A 148 8.64 -4.93 -5.96
CA ILE A 148 9.43 -5.28 -4.76
C ILE A 148 9.50 -6.80 -4.59
N TYR A 149 8.36 -7.50 -4.69
CA TYR A 149 8.34 -8.97 -4.61
C TYR A 149 9.24 -9.58 -5.70
N LYS A 150 9.02 -9.21 -6.97
CA LYS A 150 9.82 -9.73 -8.09
C LYS A 150 11.32 -9.49 -7.88
N LYS A 151 11.72 -8.30 -7.40
CA LYS A 151 13.11 -7.97 -7.09
C LYS A 151 13.70 -8.87 -5.99
N ARG A 152 12.95 -9.15 -4.92
CA ARG A 152 13.36 -10.04 -3.82
C ARG A 152 13.47 -11.50 -4.23
N HIS A 153 12.64 -11.92 -5.17
CA HIS A 153 12.57 -13.31 -5.66
C HIS A 153 13.24 -13.52 -7.01
N LYS A 154 14.00 -12.55 -7.53
CA LYS A 154 14.78 -12.71 -8.77
C LYS A 154 15.61 -13.98 -8.69
N THR A 155 15.37 -14.87 -9.65
CA THR A 155 16.15 -16.09 -9.80
C THR A 155 17.54 -15.76 -10.34
N ILE A 156 18.45 -16.73 -10.29
CA ILE A 156 19.76 -16.60 -10.93
C ILE A 156 19.61 -16.35 -12.45
N LEU A 157 18.60 -16.95 -13.09
CA LEU A 157 18.33 -16.76 -14.51
C LEU A 157 17.91 -15.33 -14.84
N ASP A 158 17.11 -14.68 -13.99
CA ASP A 158 16.69 -13.28 -14.17
C ASP A 158 17.85 -12.28 -14.09
N ARG A 159 19.01 -12.68 -13.56
CA ARG A 159 20.22 -11.84 -13.44
C ARG A 159 21.19 -12.02 -14.60
N ILE A 160 21.05 -13.10 -15.37
CA ILE A 160 21.97 -13.43 -16.48
C ILE A 160 21.52 -12.77 -17.79
N PHE A 161 20.24 -12.44 -17.92
CA PHE A 161 19.66 -11.85 -19.13
C PHE A 161 19.30 -10.35 -18.99
N GLU A 162 19.89 -9.64 -18.02
CA GLU A 162 19.86 -8.16 -17.90
C GLU A 162 21.12 -7.55 -18.51
#